data_AF-A0A7S2K5S6-F1
#
_entry.id   AF-A0A7S2K5S6-F1
#
_cell.length_a   1.000
_cell.length_b   1.000
_cell.length_c   1.000
_cell.angle_alpha   90.00
_cell.angle_beta   90.00
_cell.angle_gamma   90.00
#
_symmetry.space_group_name_H-M   'P 1'
#
loop_
_entity.id
_entity.type
_entity.pdbx_description
1 polymer ?
#
loop_
_entity_poly.entity_id
_entity_poly.type
_entity_poly.pdbx_seq_one_letter_code
_entity_poly.pdbx_strand_id
1 'polypeptide(L)'
;IDEARRVRRNFTCRQDVLVEHMKYFESYLSGVAREEEVDISVHCDVGVFEWLSQYMQDTRKVESLDANSVVSILISSEFLQMRALTEACLRFMGANLGKVLRLPIDLGCLSHDIARRLAAEFSDDELDLVKDRRNRLQGRLFAHKLQDLLSEDENALYCCVYCHGLFTARQQELTRCPGAAACVGFHGKAMAQHVAMADWDVGRYVRQCREQLRQSWRDIYWRLWAR
;
A
#
# COMPACT_ATOMS: atom_id res chain seq x y z
N ILE A 1 -28.84 3.18 -5.46
CA ILE A 1 -29.56 1.93 -5.80
C ILE A 1 -28.70 0.78 -5.30
N ASP A 2 -29.20 -0.01 -4.37
CA ASP A 2 -28.53 -1.20 -3.84
C ASP A 2 -29.17 -2.43 -4.47
N GLU A 3 -28.53 -2.99 -5.49
CA GLU A 3 -29.06 -4.14 -6.22
C GLU A 3 -29.06 -5.42 -5.39
N ALA A 4 -28.03 -5.59 -4.55
CA ALA A 4 -27.89 -6.77 -3.69
C ALA A 4 -29.02 -6.83 -2.65
N ARG A 5 -29.37 -5.70 -2.05
CA ARG A 5 -30.46 -5.60 -1.06
C ARG A 5 -31.82 -5.26 -1.69
N ARG A 6 -31.86 -4.95 -2.99
CA ARG A 6 -33.05 -4.46 -3.72
C ARG A 6 -33.67 -3.22 -3.08
N VAL A 7 -32.84 -2.29 -2.63
CA VAL A 7 -33.26 -1.05 -1.96
C VAL A 7 -32.93 0.16 -2.84
N ARG A 8 -33.89 1.08 -2.96
CA ARG A 8 -33.67 2.42 -3.52
C ARG A 8 -33.88 3.46 -2.43
N ARG A 9 -32.95 4.40 -2.34
CA ARG A 9 -33.03 5.52 -1.41
C ARG A 9 -32.52 6.78 -2.10
N ASN A 10 -33.18 7.90 -1.82
CA ASN A 10 -32.83 9.21 -2.35
C ASN A 10 -32.10 10.01 -1.27
N PHE A 11 -31.09 10.76 -1.67
CA PHE A 11 -30.32 11.65 -0.81
C PHE A 11 -30.27 13.02 -1.49
N THR A 12 -30.42 14.08 -0.70
CA THR A 12 -30.42 15.46 -1.21
C THR A 12 -29.33 16.23 -0.47
N CYS A 13 -28.53 16.97 -1.22
CA CYS A 13 -27.50 17.86 -0.68
C CYS A 13 -27.24 19.02 -1.65
N ARG A 14 -26.55 20.05 -1.19
CA ARG A 14 -26.15 21.17 -2.04
C ARG A 14 -25.01 20.73 -2.96
N GLN A 15 -25.02 21.23 -4.20
CA GLN A 15 -24.03 20.89 -5.23
C GLN A 15 -22.59 21.26 -4.81
N ASP A 16 -22.42 22.40 -4.13
CA ASP A 16 -21.12 22.85 -3.62
C ASP A 16 -20.55 21.89 -2.57
N VAL A 17 -21.38 21.45 -1.62
CA VAL A 17 -20.98 20.47 -0.60
C VAL A 17 -20.61 19.12 -1.22
N LEU A 18 -21.36 18.67 -2.24
CA LEU A 18 -21.07 17.42 -2.93
C LEU A 18 -19.69 17.46 -3.61
N VAL A 19 -19.38 18.52 -4.35
CA VAL A 19 -18.09 18.65 -5.07
C VAL A 19 -16.92 18.96 -4.14
N GLU A 20 -17.19 19.63 -3.01
CA GLU A 20 -16.20 19.85 -1.95
C GLU A 20 -15.70 18.52 -1.37
N HIS A 21 -16.61 17.60 -1.06
CA HIS A 21 -16.27 16.32 -0.44
C HIS A 21 -16.00 15.18 -1.42
N MET A 22 -16.70 15.11 -2.55
CA MET A 22 -16.66 14.03 -3.54
C MET A 22 -16.20 14.56 -4.91
N LYS A 23 -14.89 14.64 -5.09
CA LYS A 23 -14.28 15.17 -6.32
C LYS A 23 -14.64 14.39 -7.58
N TYR A 24 -15.02 13.12 -7.44
CA TYR A 24 -15.53 12.30 -8.53
C TYR A 24 -16.67 12.97 -9.32
N PHE A 25 -17.55 13.72 -8.64
CA PHE A 25 -18.69 14.37 -9.29
C PHE A 25 -18.36 15.72 -9.97
N GLU A 26 -17.16 16.26 -9.79
CA GLU A 26 -16.76 17.59 -10.30
C GLU A 26 -16.89 17.67 -11.83
N SER A 27 -16.45 16.64 -12.55
CA SER A 27 -16.52 16.58 -14.02
C SER A 27 -17.95 16.40 -14.56
N TYR A 28 -18.83 15.76 -13.79
CA TYR A 28 -20.23 15.55 -14.19
C TYR A 28 -21.10 16.80 -13.98
N LEU A 29 -20.68 17.65 -13.04
CA LEU A 29 -21.36 18.88 -12.66
C LEU A 29 -20.75 20.13 -13.32
N SER A 30 -19.65 19.96 -14.06
CA SER A 30 -19.03 21.06 -14.79
C SER A 30 -19.97 21.59 -15.87
N GLY A 31 -20.31 22.87 -15.80
CA GLY A 31 -21.21 23.53 -16.77
C GLY A 31 -22.69 23.51 -16.40
N VAL A 32 -23.06 22.83 -15.31
CA VAL A 32 -24.42 22.91 -14.75
C VAL A 32 -24.54 24.16 -13.88
N ALA A 33 -25.62 24.93 -14.07
CA ALA A 33 -25.87 26.12 -13.25
C ALA A 33 -26.11 25.72 -11.78
N ARG A 34 -25.63 26.53 -10.83
CA ARG A 34 -25.77 26.25 -9.38
C ARG A 34 -27.21 26.10 -8.88
N GLU A 35 -28.16 26.65 -9.63
CA GLU A 35 -29.58 26.68 -9.30
C GLU A 35 -30.35 25.52 -9.94
N GLU A 36 -29.68 24.74 -10.80
CA GLU A 36 -30.28 23.62 -11.53
C GLU A 36 -30.32 22.36 -10.65
N GLU A 37 -31.50 21.73 -10.59
CA GLU A 37 -31.68 20.48 -9.87
C GLU A 37 -31.16 19.31 -10.73
N VAL A 38 -30.19 18.57 -10.20
CA VAL A 38 -29.54 17.45 -10.90
C VAL A 38 -29.82 16.15 -10.18
N ASP A 39 -30.40 15.20 -10.91
CA ASP A 39 -30.59 13.83 -10.44
C ASP A 39 -29.43 12.93 -10.87
N ILE A 40 -28.67 12.43 -9.89
CA ILE A 40 -27.59 11.47 -10.12
C ILE A 40 -27.99 10.10 -9.58
N SER A 41 -28.05 9.11 -10.46
CA SER A 41 -28.29 7.72 -10.07
C SER A 41 -26.97 6.99 -9.85
N VAL A 42 -26.75 6.53 -8.60
CA VAL A 42 -25.54 5.79 -8.21
C VAL A 42 -25.92 4.36 -7.80
N HIS A 43 -25.22 3.37 -8.35
CA HIS A 43 -25.32 1.97 -7.93
C HIS A 43 -24.28 1.71 -6.84
N CYS A 44 -24.74 1.45 -5.61
CA CYS A 44 -23.87 1.32 -4.43
C CYS A 44 -24.59 0.61 -3.27
N ASP A 45 -23.83 0.20 -2.25
CA ASP A 45 -24.39 -0.16 -0.95
C ASP A 45 -25.02 1.09 -0.32
N VAL A 46 -26.35 1.05 -0.11
CA VAL A 46 -27.10 2.20 0.38
C VAL A 46 -26.71 2.59 1.81
N GLY A 47 -26.29 1.62 2.64
CA GLY A 47 -25.84 1.89 4.02
C GLY A 47 -24.49 2.60 4.05
N VAL A 48 -23.56 2.22 3.18
CA VAL A 48 -22.27 2.92 3.02
C VAL A 48 -22.53 4.34 2.51
N PHE A 49 -23.35 4.51 1.48
CA PHE A 49 -23.64 5.84 0.94
C PHE A 49 -24.37 6.74 1.95
N GLU A 50 -25.28 6.18 2.75
CA GLU A 50 -25.91 6.91 3.86
C GLU A 50 -24.86 7.40 4.87
N TRP A 51 -23.90 6.55 5.24
CA TRP A 51 -22.81 6.95 6.14
C TRP A 51 -21.97 8.09 5.54
N LEU A 52 -21.64 8.00 4.24
CA LEU A 52 -20.90 9.07 3.53
C LEU A 52 -21.71 10.37 3.49
N SER A 53 -23.01 10.29 3.26
CA SER A 53 -23.91 11.45 3.27
C SER A 53 -23.94 12.12 4.64
N GLN A 54 -24.00 11.35 5.72
CA GLN A 54 -23.92 11.87 7.09
C GLN A 54 -22.55 12.49 7.38
N TYR A 55 -21.46 11.91 6.87
CA TYR A 55 -20.11 12.47 7.00
C TYR A 55 -19.96 13.82 6.28
N MET A 56 -20.57 14.01 5.11
CA MET A 56 -20.57 15.30 4.41
C MET A 56 -21.34 16.38 5.18
N GLN A 57 -22.30 16.00 6.02
CA GLN A 57 -23.05 16.94 6.87
C GLN A 57 -22.28 17.26 8.16
N ASP A 58 -21.59 16.27 8.74
CA ASP A 58 -20.77 16.42 9.94
C ASP A 58 -19.51 15.54 9.84
N THR A 59 -18.36 16.16 9.62
CA THR A 59 -17.08 15.46 9.45
C THR A 59 -16.64 14.73 10.73
N ARG A 60 -17.18 15.10 11.91
CA ARG A 60 -16.94 14.38 13.18
C ARG A 60 -17.51 12.96 13.15
N LYS A 61 -18.39 12.64 12.20
CA LYS A 61 -18.89 11.28 11.96
C LYS A 61 -17.77 10.26 11.78
N VAL A 62 -16.58 10.69 11.35
CA VAL A 62 -15.38 9.85 11.26
C VAL A 62 -15.02 9.16 12.57
N GLU A 63 -15.36 9.73 13.73
CA GLU A 63 -15.14 9.13 15.05
C GLU A 63 -16.00 7.87 15.27
N SER A 64 -17.09 7.72 14.50
CA SER A 64 -17.94 6.53 14.51
C SER A 64 -17.47 5.43 13.56
N LEU A 65 -16.30 5.57 12.92
CA LEU A 65 -15.70 4.49 12.12
C LEU A 65 -15.50 3.24 12.97
N ASP A 66 -15.87 2.10 12.42
CA ASP A 66 -15.74 0.81 13.08
C ASP A 66 -15.14 -0.25 12.14
N ALA A 67 -14.62 -1.33 12.72
CA ALA A 67 -13.90 -2.34 11.95
C ALA A 67 -14.76 -3.06 10.90
N ASN A 68 -16.09 -3.14 11.09
CA ASN A 68 -17.00 -3.80 10.17
C ASN A 68 -17.33 -2.94 8.95
N SER A 69 -17.27 -1.62 9.08
CA SER A 69 -17.65 -0.67 8.03
C SER A 69 -16.44 -0.05 7.33
N VAL A 70 -15.29 0.06 7.99
CA VAL A 70 -14.14 0.83 7.49
C VAL A 70 -13.62 0.38 6.12
N VAL A 71 -13.62 -0.93 5.83
CA VAL A 71 -13.13 -1.43 4.54
C VAL A 71 -14.03 -0.96 3.39
N SER A 72 -15.35 -1.08 3.57
CA SER A 72 -16.33 -0.64 2.57
C SER A 72 -16.32 0.88 2.41
N ILE A 73 -16.24 1.62 3.52
CA ILE A 73 -16.14 3.09 3.52
C ILE A 73 -14.87 3.53 2.82
N LEU A 74 -13.72 2.90 3.08
CA LEU A 74 -12.44 3.21 2.44
C LEU A 74 -12.48 3.03 0.92
N ILE A 75 -13.04 1.91 0.44
CA ILE A 75 -13.15 1.64 -0.99
C ILE A 75 -14.07 2.67 -1.65
N SER A 76 -15.21 2.96 -1.04
CA SER A 76 -16.15 3.95 -1.56
C SER A 76 -15.59 5.38 -1.49
N SER A 77 -14.87 5.74 -0.43
CA SER A 77 -14.26 7.06 -0.28
C SER A 77 -13.13 7.27 -1.29
N GLU A 78 -12.33 6.23 -1.57
CA GLU A 78 -11.32 6.28 -2.61
C GLU A 78 -11.95 6.44 -4.00
N PHE A 79 -12.97 5.65 -4.32
CA PHE A 79 -13.69 5.74 -5.60
C PHE A 79 -14.32 7.13 -5.82
N LEU A 80 -14.96 7.67 -4.79
CA LEU A 80 -15.59 8.98 -4.82
C LEU A 80 -14.60 10.14 -4.63
N GLN A 81 -13.30 9.84 -4.54
CA GLN A 81 -12.21 10.79 -4.39
C GLN A 81 -12.33 11.70 -3.15
N MET A 82 -12.81 11.14 -2.04
CA MET A 82 -12.96 11.80 -0.74
C MET A 82 -11.66 11.73 0.07
N ARG A 83 -10.63 12.44 -0.38
CA ARG A 83 -9.24 12.30 0.11
C ARG A 83 -9.10 12.29 1.63
N ALA A 84 -9.66 13.29 2.32
CA ALA A 84 -9.54 13.41 3.78
C ALA A 84 -10.15 12.20 4.53
N LEU A 85 -11.27 11.68 4.03
CA LEU A 85 -11.92 10.51 4.59
C LEU A 85 -11.11 9.24 4.31
N THR A 86 -10.58 9.07 3.09
CA THR A 86 -9.70 7.94 2.77
C THR A 86 -8.49 7.91 3.69
N GLU A 87 -7.83 9.05 3.92
CA GLU A 87 -6.69 9.13 4.83
C GLU A 87 -7.10 8.78 6.29
N ALA A 88 -8.28 9.22 6.74
CA ALA A 88 -8.79 8.84 8.06
C ALA A 88 -9.09 7.34 8.17
N CYS A 89 -9.64 6.72 7.11
CA CYS A 89 -9.90 5.29 7.07
C CYS A 89 -8.61 4.47 7.08
N LEU A 90 -7.57 4.91 6.34
CA LEU A 90 -6.24 4.28 6.36
C LEU A 90 -5.63 4.32 7.75
N ARG A 91 -5.63 5.48 8.43
CA ARG A 91 -5.16 5.61 9.81
C ARG A 91 -5.92 4.72 10.78
N PHE A 92 -7.26 4.69 10.68
CA PHE A 92 -8.09 3.82 11.52
C PHE A 92 -7.76 2.34 11.28
N MET A 93 -7.62 1.93 10.02
CA MET A 93 -7.23 0.58 9.65
C MET A 93 -5.84 0.23 10.16
N GLY A 94 -4.86 1.13 10.09
CA GLY A 94 -3.53 0.96 10.66
C GLY A 94 -3.60 0.60 12.14
N ALA A 95 -4.29 1.43 12.93
CA ALA A 95 -4.46 1.24 14.37
C ALA A 95 -5.31 0.01 14.76
N ASN A 96 -6.19 -0.47 13.88
CA ASN A 96 -7.14 -1.55 14.18
C ASN A 96 -7.00 -2.77 13.26
N LEU A 97 -5.88 -2.92 12.54
CA LEU A 97 -5.73 -3.95 11.50
C LEU A 97 -5.98 -5.36 12.04
N GLY A 98 -5.51 -5.65 13.25
CA GLY A 98 -5.74 -6.94 13.90
C GLY A 98 -7.23 -7.26 14.10
N LYS A 99 -8.09 -6.26 14.34
CA LYS A 99 -9.56 -6.44 14.43
C LYS A 99 -10.15 -6.72 13.05
N VAL A 100 -9.77 -5.93 12.05
CA VAL A 100 -10.21 -6.10 10.65
C VAL A 100 -9.84 -7.49 10.13
N LEU A 101 -8.63 -7.96 10.46
CA LEU A 101 -8.14 -9.30 10.08
C LEU A 101 -8.90 -10.47 10.74
N ARG A 102 -9.78 -10.23 11.71
CA ARG A 102 -10.65 -11.27 12.27
C ARG A 102 -12.02 -11.33 11.61
N LEU A 103 -12.41 -10.28 10.89
CA LEU A 103 -13.72 -10.21 10.25
C LEU A 103 -13.76 -11.06 8.97
N PRO A 104 -14.92 -11.64 8.62
CA PRO A 104 -15.10 -12.41 7.39
C PRO A 104 -15.28 -11.50 6.17
N ILE A 105 -14.42 -10.50 6.03
CA ILE A 105 -14.43 -9.54 4.93
C ILE A 105 -13.34 -9.94 3.91
N ASP A 106 -13.64 -9.78 2.63
CA ASP A 106 -12.65 -9.91 1.57
C ASP A 106 -11.75 -8.67 1.55
N LEU A 107 -10.46 -8.85 1.81
CA LEU A 107 -9.43 -7.80 1.75
C LEU A 107 -8.66 -7.82 0.41
N GLY A 108 -8.93 -8.81 -0.44
CA GLY A 108 -8.37 -8.90 -1.79
C GLY A 108 -8.87 -7.78 -2.70
N CYS A 109 -10.05 -7.23 -2.42
CA CYS A 109 -10.67 -6.15 -3.19
C CYS A 109 -10.01 -4.77 -2.99
N LEU A 110 -9.10 -4.62 -2.03
CA LEU A 110 -8.34 -3.37 -1.87
C LEU A 110 -7.47 -3.11 -3.11
N SER A 111 -7.44 -1.88 -3.60
CA SER A 111 -6.62 -1.51 -4.77
C SER A 111 -5.12 -1.52 -4.45
N HIS A 112 -4.26 -1.58 -5.48
CA HIS A 112 -2.80 -1.52 -5.31
C HIS A 112 -2.37 -0.23 -4.58
N ASP A 113 -3.03 0.89 -4.89
CA ASP A 113 -2.75 2.17 -4.24
C ASP A 113 -3.15 2.18 -2.76
N ILE A 114 -4.36 1.70 -2.43
CA ILE A 114 -4.81 1.60 -1.03
C ILE A 114 -3.87 0.71 -0.23
N ALA A 115 -3.50 -0.46 -0.76
CA ALA A 115 -2.60 -1.38 -0.06
C ALA A 115 -1.20 -0.78 0.14
N ARG A 116 -0.67 -0.05 -0.85
CA ARG A 116 0.60 0.67 -0.71
C ARG A 116 0.52 1.76 0.36
N ARG A 117 -0.50 2.61 0.31
CA ARG A 117 -0.71 3.69 1.31
C ARG A 117 -0.91 3.12 2.71
N LEU A 118 -1.65 2.02 2.83
CA LEU A 118 -1.81 1.33 4.11
C LEU A 118 -0.48 0.74 4.61
N ALA A 119 0.38 0.23 3.72
CA ALA A 119 1.70 -0.28 4.12
C ALA A 119 2.60 0.84 4.69
N ALA A 120 2.45 2.08 4.19
CA ALA A 120 3.16 3.25 4.70
C ALA A 120 2.66 3.73 6.08
N GLU A 121 1.47 3.32 6.53
CA GLU A 121 0.98 3.60 7.89
C GLU A 121 1.66 2.74 8.98
N PHE A 122 2.49 1.77 8.60
CA PHE A 122 3.22 0.91 9.52
C PHE A 122 4.72 1.13 9.43
N SER A 123 5.39 1.16 10.58
CA SER A 123 6.82 0.81 10.63
C SER A 123 7.04 -0.67 10.28
N ASP A 124 8.28 -1.04 9.98
CA ASP A 124 8.64 -2.41 9.60
C ASP A 124 8.37 -3.39 10.75
N ASP A 125 8.70 -2.97 11.98
CA ASP A 125 8.45 -3.74 13.22
C ASP A 125 6.95 -3.87 13.52
N GLU A 126 6.17 -2.79 13.40
CA GLU A 126 4.73 -2.84 13.65
C GLU A 126 4.03 -3.79 12.68
N LEU A 127 4.41 -3.76 11.39
CA LEU A 127 3.85 -4.67 10.39
C LEU A 127 4.24 -6.12 10.70
N ASP A 128 5.45 -6.37 11.19
CA ASP A 128 5.91 -7.71 11.55
C ASP A 128 5.09 -8.33 12.69
N LEU A 129 4.67 -7.50 13.64
CA LEU A 129 3.86 -7.91 14.79
C LEU A 129 2.39 -8.22 14.43
N VAL A 130 1.93 -7.85 13.24
CA VAL A 130 0.56 -8.12 12.77
C VAL A 130 0.33 -9.63 12.64
N LYS A 131 -0.68 -10.15 13.34
CA LYS A 131 -1.04 -11.57 13.27
C LYS A 131 -2.04 -11.85 12.14
N ASP A 132 -1.54 -12.13 10.95
CA ASP A 132 -2.33 -12.51 9.77
C ASP A 132 -2.14 -13.98 9.37
N ARG A 133 -2.72 -14.90 10.14
CA ARG A 133 -2.55 -16.36 9.93
C ARG A 133 -2.97 -16.85 8.54
N ARG A 134 -3.89 -16.13 7.88
CA ARG A 134 -4.40 -16.48 6.55
C ARG A 134 -3.72 -15.67 5.43
N ASN A 135 -2.74 -14.84 5.78
CA ASN A 135 -2.01 -13.95 4.87
C ASN A 135 -2.95 -13.18 3.93
N ARG A 136 -4.04 -12.63 4.47
CA ARG A 136 -5.06 -11.93 3.70
C ARG A 136 -4.60 -10.55 3.25
N LEU A 137 -3.69 -9.92 3.99
CA LEU A 137 -3.20 -8.58 3.70
C LEU A 137 -1.71 -8.38 4.04
N GLN A 138 -1.21 -8.95 5.14
CA GLN A 138 0.13 -8.66 5.64
C GLN A 138 1.23 -8.88 4.59
N GLY A 139 1.21 -10.02 3.89
CA GLY A 139 2.19 -10.31 2.83
C GLY A 139 2.12 -9.32 1.66
N ARG A 140 0.94 -8.77 1.36
CA ARG A 140 0.79 -7.73 0.34
C ARG A 140 1.38 -6.40 0.80
N LEU A 141 1.22 -6.06 2.08
CA LEU A 141 1.86 -4.86 2.66
C LEU A 141 3.39 -4.99 2.63
N PHE A 142 3.95 -6.16 2.98
CA PHE A 142 5.39 -6.41 2.83
C PHE A 142 5.86 -6.35 1.38
N ALA A 143 5.04 -6.79 0.42
CA ALA A 143 5.38 -6.66 -1.00
C ALA A 143 5.53 -5.18 -1.40
N HIS A 144 4.65 -4.30 -0.92
CA HIS A 144 4.78 -2.85 -1.14
C HIS A 144 5.99 -2.26 -0.44
N LYS A 145 6.23 -2.61 0.83
CA LYS A 145 7.45 -2.18 1.54
C LYS A 145 8.73 -2.63 0.82
N LEU A 146 8.75 -3.82 0.23
CA LEU A 146 9.87 -4.29 -0.57
C LEU A 146 10.03 -3.49 -1.86
N GLN A 147 8.94 -3.15 -2.54
CA GLN A 147 8.99 -2.29 -3.73
C GLN A 147 9.55 -0.92 -3.38
N ASP A 148 9.08 -0.32 -2.29
CA ASP A 148 9.54 0.99 -1.82
C ASP A 148 11.02 0.94 -1.42
N LEU A 149 11.44 -0.09 -0.66
CA LEU A 149 12.84 -0.33 -0.28
C LEU A 149 13.76 -0.38 -1.50
N LEU A 150 13.36 -1.11 -2.55
CA LEU A 150 14.15 -1.28 -3.77
C LEU A 150 14.08 -0.09 -4.74
N SER A 151 13.17 0.85 -4.51
CA SER A 151 13.05 2.07 -5.32
C SER A 151 14.04 3.16 -4.92
N GLU A 152 14.64 3.05 -3.73
CA GLU A 152 15.69 3.94 -3.25
C GLU A 152 17.04 3.54 -3.85
N ASP A 153 17.72 4.47 -4.53
CA ASP A 153 19.00 4.22 -5.22
C ASP A 153 20.10 3.71 -4.27
N GLU A 154 20.11 4.16 -3.01
CA GLU A 154 21.05 3.71 -1.97
C GLU A 154 20.90 2.22 -1.64
N ASN A 155 19.70 1.67 -1.84
CA ASN A 155 19.36 0.28 -1.59
C ASN A 155 19.45 -0.56 -2.88
N ALA A 156 19.99 -0.01 -3.97
CA ALA A 156 20.26 -0.78 -5.18
C ALA A 156 21.15 -1.98 -4.85
N LEU A 157 20.59 -3.17 -5.05
CA LEU A 157 21.28 -4.43 -4.81
C LEU A 157 22.03 -4.89 -6.06
N TYR A 158 23.17 -5.55 -5.83
CA TYR A 158 23.97 -6.20 -6.85
C TYR A 158 24.37 -7.60 -6.36
N CYS A 159 24.65 -8.51 -7.28
CA CYS A 159 25.23 -9.82 -6.96
C CYS A 159 26.70 -9.88 -7.33
N CYS A 160 27.53 -10.40 -6.44
CA CYS A 160 28.98 -10.45 -6.65
C CYS A 160 29.39 -11.64 -7.52
N VAL A 161 30.24 -11.40 -8.53
CA VAL A 161 30.77 -12.48 -9.41
C VAL A 161 31.68 -13.48 -8.69
N TYR A 162 32.25 -13.11 -7.54
CA TYR A 162 33.21 -13.95 -6.82
C TYR A 162 32.60 -14.75 -5.68
N CYS A 163 31.81 -14.11 -4.81
CA CYS A 163 31.21 -14.77 -3.65
C CYS A 163 29.72 -15.08 -3.83
N HIS A 164 29.10 -14.64 -4.93
CA HIS A 164 27.66 -14.74 -5.19
C HIS A 164 26.76 -14.12 -4.11
N GLY A 165 27.34 -13.32 -3.22
CA GLY A 165 26.63 -12.56 -2.19
C GLY A 165 26.00 -11.30 -2.77
N LEU A 166 24.85 -10.91 -2.20
CA LEU A 166 24.21 -9.63 -2.46
C LEU A 166 24.91 -8.50 -1.70
N PHE A 167 25.07 -7.35 -2.35
CA PHE A 167 25.66 -6.16 -1.75
C PHE A 167 25.07 -4.87 -2.35
N THR A 168 25.09 -3.76 -1.60
CA THR A 168 24.76 -2.41 -2.09
C THR A 168 26.00 -1.65 -2.58
N ALA A 169 25.82 -0.53 -3.30
CA ALA A 169 26.93 0.34 -3.70
C ALA A 169 27.81 0.75 -2.50
N ARG A 170 27.18 1.14 -1.38
CA ARG A 170 27.87 1.47 -0.13
C ARG A 170 28.68 0.30 0.43
N GLN A 171 28.15 -0.93 0.38
CA GLN A 171 28.88 -2.10 0.83
C GLN A 171 30.07 -2.44 -0.07
N GLN A 172 29.98 -2.17 -1.36
CA GLN A 172 31.08 -2.36 -2.30
C GLN A 172 32.32 -1.55 -1.89
N GLU A 173 32.12 -0.33 -1.40
CA GLU A 173 33.18 0.57 -0.96
C GLU A 173 33.75 0.20 0.42
N LEU A 174 32.87 -0.20 1.35
CA LEU A 174 33.22 -0.34 2.76
C LEU A 174 33.59 -1.76 3.19
N THR A 175 33.17 -2.79 2.44
CA THR A 175 33.34 -4.19 2.83
C THR A 175 34.32 -4.93 1.92
N ARG A 176 34.94 -5.98 2.47
CA ARG A 176 35.83 -6.86 1.69
C ARG A 176 35.06 -8.09 1.23
N CYS A 177 35.16 -8.39 -0.06
CA CYS A 177 34.62 -9.60 -0.64
C CYS A 177 35.43 -10.83 -0.19
N PRO A 178 34.79 -11.85 0.42
CA PRO A 178 35.50 -13.06 0.86
C PRO A 178 35.93 -13.96 -0.31
N GLY A 179 35.31 -13.79 -1.49
CA GLY A 179 35.64 -14.55 -2.71
C GLY A 179 36.65 -13.86 -3.63
N ALA A 180 36.93 -12.57 -3.42
CA ALA A 180 37.87 -11.84 -4.25
C ALA A 180 39.31 -12.10 -3.80
N ALA A 181 40.21 -12.34 -4.76
CA ALA A 181 41.63 -12.41 -4.47
C ALA A 181 42.13 -11.06 -3.95
N ALA A 182 42.86 -11.07 -2.83
CA ALA A 182 43.45 -9.85 -2.29
C ALA A 182 44.55 -9.36 -3.24
N CYS A 183 44.37 -8.17 -3.81
CA CYS A 183 45.38 -7.47 -4.59
C CYS A 183 45.89 -6.24 -3.82
N VAL A 184 47.12 -5.79 -4.06
CA VAL A 184 47.67 -4.61 -3.39
C VAL A 184 47.40 -3.39 -4.27
N GLY A 185 46.61 -2.44 -3.75
CA GLY A 185 46.36 -1.17 -4.42
C GLY A 185 47.59 -0.27 -4.47
N PHE A 186 47.50 0.81 -5.24
CA PHE A 186 48.63 1.73 -5.53
C PHE A 186 49.35 2.28 -4.28
N HIS A 187 48.66 2.36 -3.13
CA HIS A 187 49.22 2.81 -1.85
C HIS A 187 49.61 1.66 -0.89
N GLY A 188 49.74 0.42 -1.36
CA GLY A 188 50.12 -0.71 -0.50
C GLY A 188 48.97 -1.33 0.31
N LYS A 189 47.73 -0.89 0.13
CA LYS A 189 46.55 -1.42 0.84
C LYS A 189 45.99 -2.65 0.12
N ALA A 190 45.77 -3.75 0.84
CA ALA A 190 45.09 -4.92 0.30
C ALA A 190 43.62 -4.59 -0.05
N MET A 191 43.26 -4.78 -1.31
CA MET A 191 41.95 -4.61 -1.91
C MET A 191 41.39 -5.99 -2.26
N ALA A 192 40.16 -6.26 -1.81
CA ALA A 192 39.39 -7.44 -2.18
C ALA A 192 37.93 -6.96 -2.22
N GLN A 193 37.53 -6.34 -3.32
CA GLN A 193 36.23 -5.67 -3.43
C GLN A 193 35.19 -6.56 -4.13
N HIS A 194 33.92 -6.28 -3.84
CA HIS A 194 32.83 -6.87 -4.59
C HIS A 194 32.80 -6.32 -6.02
N VAL A 195 32.54 -7.19 -6.99
CA VAL A 195 32.33 -6.82 -8.41
C VAL A 195 30.96 -7.31 -8.83
N ALA A 196 30.14 -6.39 -9.33
CA ALA A 196 28.76 -6.66 -9.74
C ALA A 196 28.71 -7.53 -11.00
N MET A 197 27.82 -8.51 -10.98
CA MET A 197 27.49 -9.36 -12.12
C MET A 197 26.60 -8.57 -13.10
N ALA A 198 27.03 -8.46 -14.36
CA ALA A 198 26.39 -7.59 -15.34
C ALA A 198 24.98 -8.04 -15.79
N ASP A 199 24.72 -9.35 -15.78
CA ASP A 199 23.45 -9.95 -16.19
C ASP A 199 22.49 -10.24 -15.03
N TRP A 200 22.84 -9.78 -13.82
CA TRP A 200 22.02 -9.97 -12.63
C TRP A 200 20.95 -8.87 -12.50
N ASP A 201 19.73 -9.28 -12.13
CA ASP A 201 18.57 -8.39 -11.96
C ASP A 201 17.86 -8.70 -10.64
N VAL A 202 17.63 -7.66 -9.83
CA VAL A 202 16.94 -7.78 -8.54
C VAL A 202 15.50 -8.25 -8.71
N GLY A 203 14.82 -7.82 -9.78
CA GLY A 203 13.45 -8.25 -10.07
C GLY A 203 13.37 -9.75 -10.33
N ARG A 204 14.30 -10.29 -11.12
CA ARG A 204 14.44 -11.73 -11.38
C ARG A 204 14.77 -12.49 -10.10
N TYR A 205 15.65 -11.98 -9.25
CA TYR A 205 15.97 -12.59 -7.96
C TYR A 205 14.76 -12.66 -7.03
N VAL A 206 13.99 -11.57 -6.91
CA VAL A 206 12.76 -11.52 -6.10
C VAL A 206 11.72 -12.52 -6.62
N ARG A 207 11.50 -12.56 -7.95
CA ARG A 207 10.62 -13.56 -8.58
C ARG A 207 11.08 -14.99 -8.30
N GLN A 208 12.38 -15.26 -8.41
CA GLN A 208 12.97 -16.56 -8.09
C GLN A 208 12.70 -16.96 -6.63
N CYS A 209 12.91 -16.05 -5.68
CA CYS A 209 12.63 -16.30 -4.27
C CYS A 209 11.15 -16.61 -4.03
N ARG A 210 10.26 -15.90 -4.73
CA ARG A 210 8.81 -16.05 -4.58
C ARG A 210 8.28 -17.34 -5.21
N GLU A 211 8.68 -17.64 -6.43
CA GLU A 211 8.10 -18.71 -7.25
C GLU A 211 8.82 -20.05 -7.06
N GLN A 212 10.16 -20.03 -7.04
CA GLN A 212 10.97 -21.25 -6.97
C GLN A 212 11.23 -21.66 -5.52
N LEU A 213 11.65 -20.71 -4.68
CA LEU A 213 11.96 -20.98 -3.26
C LEU A 213 10.74 -20.88 -2.34
N ARG A 214 9.58 -20.48 -2.88
CA ARG A 214 8.29 -20.36 -2.18
C ARG A 214 8.35 -19.52 -0.90
N GLN A 215 9.22 -18.51 -0.87
CA GLN A 215 9.37 -17.64 0.30
C GLN A 215 8.21 -16.68 0.41
N SER A 216 7.84 -16.33 1.64
CA SER A 216 6.82 -15.30 1.87
C SER A 216 7.39 -13.91 1.56
N TRP A 217 6.52 -12.95 1.24
CA TRP A 217 6.95 -11.56 1.04
C TRP A 217 7.67 -10.98 2.26
N ARG A 218 7.22 -11.36 3.47
CA ARG A 218 7.87 -11.03 4.73
C ARG A 218 9.33 -11.53 4.78
N ASP A 219 9.56 -12.79 4.44
CA ASP A 219 10.91 -13.38 4.51
C ASP A 219 11.86 -12.78 3.46
N ILE A 220 11.34 -12.49 2.27
CA ILE A 220 12.10 -11.81 1.21
C ILE A 220 12.46 -10.39 1.66
N TYR A 221 11.48 -9.66 2.19
CA TYR A 221 11.68 -8.30 2.70
C TYR A 221 12.80 -8.26 3.75
N TRP A 222 12.70 -9.04 4.83
CA TRP A 222 13.70 -9.03 5.90
C TRP A 222 15.08 -9.50 5.45
N ARG A 223 15.15 -10.42 4.48
CA ARG A 223 16.44 -10.83 3.89
C ARG A 223 17.16 -9.66 3.21
N LEU A 224 16.40 -8.82 2.50
CA LEU A 224 16.96 -7.73 1.70
C LEU A 224 17.12 -6.45 2.52
N TRP A 225 16.25 -6.20 3.48
CA TRP A 225 16.33 -5.07 4.41
C TRP A 225 17.57 -5.11 5.31
N ALA A 226 18.01 -6.30 5.71
CA ALA A 226 19.20 -6.46 6.56
C ALA A 226 20.55 -6.27 5.81
N ARG A 227 20.53 -5.71 4.60
CA ARG A 227 21.73 -5.52 3.76
C ARG A 227 22.18 -4.07 3.77
#